data_AF-A0AAU7B334-F1
#
_entry.id   AF-A0AAU7B334-F1
#
_cell.length_a   1.000
_cell.length_b   1.000
_cell.length_c   1.000
_cell.angle_alpha   90.00
_cell.angle_beta   90.00
_cell.angle_gamma   90.00
#
_symmetry.space_group_name_H-M   'P 1'
#
loop_
_entity.id
_entity.type
_entity.pdbx_description
1 polymer ?
#
loop_
_entity_poly.entity_id
_entity_poly.type
_entity_poly.pdbx_seq_one_letter_code
_entity_poly.pdbx_strand_id
1 'polypeptide(L)'
;MAKQRNAGKTARRKDKKGGMGSGRRKPCLHCKDKVEQVDYKDIATLSKFVSERGKIRSRRLTGACRRHQNQIAVAVKRARELALLPYVNDSGKDDRETTGRGRREDRGR
;
A
#
# COMPACT_ATOMS: atom_id res chain seq x y z
N MET A 1 40.90 25.09 39.35
CA MET A 1 39.47 24.81 39.60
C MET A 1 38.82 24.37 38.29
N ALA A 2 38.47 23.09 38.16
CA ALA A 2 37.95 22.49 36.92
C ALA A 2 36.43 22.63 36.84
N LYS A 3 35.94 23.38 35.84
CA LYS A 3 34.49 23.55 35.60
C LYS A 3 33.97 22.42 34.73
N GLN A 4 33.35 21.46 35.41
CA GLN A 4 32.45 20.39 34.99
C GLN A 4 31.92 20.49 33.54
N ARG A 5 32.31 19.52 32.69
CA ARG A 5 31.65 19.24 31.41
C ARG A 5 30.48 18.29 31.65
N ASN A 6 29.26 18.85 31.67
CA ASN A 6 28.04 18.10 31.92
C ASN A 6 27.58 17.41 30.62
N ALA A 7 27.62 16.08 30.60
CA ALA A 7 27.22 15.23 29.48
C ALA A 7 25.69 15.24 29.31
N GLY A 8 25.20 16.12 28.45
CA GLY A 8 23.78 16.27 28.14
C GLY A 8 23.27 15.25 27.13
N LYS A 9 22.66 14.18 27.64
CA LYS A 9 21.47 13.45 27.12
C LYS A 9 21.43 13.16 25.61
N THR A 10 21.57 11.87 25.28
CA THR A 10 21.23 11.30 23.96
C THR A 10 19.82 11.73 23.57
N ALA A 11 19.75 12.69 22.63
CA ALA A 11 18.51 13.09 22.00
C ALA A 11 17.89 11.84 21.38
N ARG A 12 16.80 11.34 21.99
CA ARG A 12 15.93 10.32 21.40
C ARG A 12 15.67 10.79 19.98
N ARG A 13 16.12 10.02 18.99
CA ARG A 13 15.78 10.24 17.58
C ARG A 13 14.27 10.28 17.52
N LYS A 14 13.71 11.49 17.55
CA LYS A 14 12.30 11.74 17.32
C LYS A 14 12.07 11.16 15.95
N ASP A 15 11.42 10.00 15.89
CA ASP A 15 10.93 9.39 14.67
C ASP A 15 10.22 10.49 13.89
N LYS A 16 10.94 11.07 12.94
CA LYS A 16 10.40 12.05 12.00
C LYS A 16 9.60 11.22 11.01
N LYS A 17 8.51 10.62 11.51
CA LYS A 17 7.51 9.87 10.79
C LYS A 17 6.62 10.88 10.07
N GLY A 18 7.26 11.62 9.19
CA GLY A 18 6.71 12.65 8.33
C GLY A 18 7.61 12.70 7.11
N GLY A 19 7.78 11.54 6.46
CA GLY A 19 8.42 11.49 5.15
C GLY A 19 7.63 12.36 4.18
N MET A 20 8.35 13.26 3.51
CA MET A 20 7.88 14.08 2.40
C MET A 20 7.15 13.17 1.39
N GLY A 21 5.83 13.30 1.31
CA GLY A 21 5.03 12.39 0.49
C GLY A 21 3.67 12.02 1.08
N SER A 22 3.13 12.76 2.06
CA SER A 22 1.69 12.74 2.32
C SER A 22 0.94 13.42 1.18
N GLY A 23 1.04 12.84 -0.02
CA GLY A 23 0.09 13.10 -1.09
C GLY A 23 -1.30 12.95 -0.48
N ARG A 24 -2.12 13.99 -0.63
CA ARG A 24 -3.47 14.05 -0.08
C ARG A 24 -4.13 12.69 -0.25
N ARG A 25 -4.55 12.08 0.87
CA ARG A 25 -5.21 10.77 0.82
C ARG A 25 -6.44 10.91 -0.06
N LYS A 26 -6.46 10.22 -1.20
CA LYS A 26 -7.66 10.15 -2.04
C LYS A 26 -8.81 9.65 -1.16
N PRO A 27 -9.99 10.31 -1.20
CA PRO A 27 -11.12 9.90 -0.39
C PRO A 27 -11.62 8.53 -0.86
N CYS A 28 -12.05 7.68 0.07
CA CYS A 28 -12.55 6.35 -0.26
C CYS A 28 -13.86 6.42 -1.03
N LEU A 29 -13.92 5.79 -2.20
CA LEU A 29 -15.13 5.69 -3.03
C LEU A 29 -16.29 5.06 -2.26
N HIS A 30 -16.09 3.86 -1.72
CA HIS A 30 -17.11 3.16 -0.91
C HIS A 30 -17.63 3.94 0.31
N CYS A 31 -16.81 4.80 0.93
CA CYS A 31 -17.29 5.64 2.03
C CYS A 31 -18.21 6.77 1.53
N LYS A 32 -18.00 7.27 0.31
CA LYS A 32 -18.87 8.29 -0.30
C LYS A 32 -20.18 7.67 -0.76
N ASP A 33 -20.09 6.49 -1.35
CA ASP A 33 -21.25 5.76 -1.88
C ASP A 33 -22.06 5.07 -0.76
N LYS A 34 -21.60 5.16 0.50
CA LYS A 34 -22.21 4.50 1.68
C LYS A 34 -22.47 3.01 1.48
N VAL A 35 -21.62 2.35 0.70
CA VAL A 35 -21.71 0.90 0.48
C VAL A 35 -21.14 0.23 1.74
N GLU A 36 -22.04 -0.33 2.56
CA GLU A 36 -21.67 -0.96 3.83
C GLU A 36 -20.95 -2.31 3.63
N GLN A 37 -21.26 -2.99 2.53
CA GLN A 37 -20.73 -4.31 2.23
C GLN A 37 -20.39 -4.46 0.74
N VAL A 38 -19.16 -4.89 0.46
CA VAL A 38 -18.69 -5.16 -0.89
C VAL A 38 -18.87 -6.65 -1.16
N ASP A 39 -19.78 -6.98 -2.08
CA ASP A 39 -20.06 -8.35 -2.46
C ASP A 39 -19.14 -8.86 -3.57
N TYR A 40 -18.96 -10.18 -3.63
CA TYR A 40 -18.13 -10.85 -4.63
C TYR A 40 -18.80 -10.94 -6.01
N LYS A 41 -20.12 -10.67 -6.08
CA LYS A 41 -20.93 -10.75 -7.29
C LYS A 41 -20.74 -9.53 -8.19
N ASP A 42 -20.34 -8.39 -7.63
CA ASP A 42 -20.20 -7.13 -8.36
C ASP A 42 -18.86 -7.05 -9.10
N ILE A 43 -18.76 -7.74 -10.22
CA ILE A 43 -17.53 -7.81 -11.02
C ILE A 43 -17.11 -6.40 -11.50
N ALA A 44 -18.06 -5.52 -11.80
CA ALA A 44 -17.81 -4.16 -12.28
C ALA A 44 -17.12 -3.26 -11.23
N THR A 45 -17.38 -3.48 -9.94
CA THR A 45 -16.73 -2.73 -8.88
C THR A 45 -15.38 -3.36 -8.55
N LEU A 46 -15.33 -4.70 -8.45
CA LEU A 46 -14.12 -5.45 -8.11
C LEU A 46 -13.03 -5.36 -9.17
N SER A 47 -13.38 -5.34 -10.46
CA SER A 47 -12.41 -5.21 -11.57
C SER A 47 -11.58 -3.93 -11.46
N LYS A 48 -12.16 -2.82 -10.95
CA LYS A 48 -11.44 -1.55 -10.72
C LYS A 48 -10.38 -1.66 -9.62
N PHE A 49 -10.53 -2.60 -8.69
CA PHE A 49 -9.59 -2.85 -7.59
C PHE A 49 -8.56 -3.93 -7.92
N VAL A 50 -8.67 -4.56 -9.10
CA VAL A 50 -7.72 -5.56 -9.59
C VAL A 50 -6.89 -4.93 -10.71
N SER A 51 -5.61 -5.28 -10.78
CA SER A 51 -4.76 -4.89 -11.89
C SER A 51 -5.06 -5.76 -13.09
N GLU A 52 -4.65 -5.29 -14.27
CA GLU A 52 -4.75 -6.11 -15.48
C GLU A 52 -4.04 -7.46 -15.33
N ARG A 53 -3.00 -7.55 -14.50
CA ARG A 53 -2.27 -8.80 -14.17
C ARG A 53 -3.01 -9.77 -13.24
N GLY A 54 -4.21 -9.41 -12.78
CA GLY A 54 -4.92 -10.18 -11.75
C GLY A 54 -4.38 -9.97 -10.34
N LYS A 55 -3.59 -8.91 -10.04
CA LYS A 55 -3.13 -8.61 -8.66
C LYS A 55 -4.05 -7.57 -8.00
N ILE A 56 -4.30 -7.69 -6.70
CA ILE A 56 -5.11 -6.70 -5.97
C ILE A 56 -4.34 -5.38 -5.88
N ARG A 57 -4.96 -4.28 -6.33
CA ARG A 57 -4.37 -2.93 -6.25
C ARG A 57 -4.23 -2.50 -4.80
N SER A 58 -3.12 -1.80 -4.50
CA SER A 58 -2.89 -1.27 -3.16
C SER A 58 -3.85 -0.12 -2.84
N ARG A 59 -4.19 0.00 -1.55
CA ARG A 59 -5.00 1.10 -0.99
C ARG A 59 -4.53 2.49 -1.43
N ARG A 60 -3.23 2.68 -1.67
CA ARG A 60 -2.65 3.98 -2.02
C ARG A 60 -3.05 4.44 -3.43
N LEU A 61 -3.20 3.49 -4.36
CA LEU A 61 -3.67 3.80 -5.71
C LEU A 61 -5.16 4.12 -5.71
N THR A 62 -5.95 3.28 -5.02
CA THR A 62 -7.42 3.30 -5.07
C THR A 62 -8.05 4.27 -4.08
N GLY A 63 -7.33 4.69 -3.03
CA GLY A 63 -7.86 5.58 -1.99
C GLY A 63 -8.84 4.92 -1.02
N ALA A 64 -9.01 3.59 -1.06
CA ALA A 64 -9.96 2.89 -0.19
C ALA A 64 -9.64 3.07 1.30
N CYS A 65 -10.61 2.91 2.21
CA CYS A 65 -10.35 2.86 3.65
C CYS A 65 -9.77 1.49 4.06
N ARG A 66 -9.14 1.39 5.25
CA ARG A 66 -8.57 0.10 5.74
C ARG A 66 -9.66 -0.97 5.85
N ARG A 67 -10.84 -0.60 6.38
CA ARG A 67 -12.00 -1.50 6.53
C ARG A 67 -12.46 -2.03 5.17
N HIS A 68 -12.72 -1.13 4.22
CA HIS A 68 -13.13 -1.49 2.86
C HIS A 68 -12.07 -2.28 2.11
N GLN A 69 -10.78 -1.96 2.26
CA GLN A 69 -9.71 -2.74 1.62
C GLN A 69 -9.72 -4.21 2.08
N ASN A 70 -9.99 -4.47 3.37
CA ASN A 70 -10.10 -5.83 3.87
C ASN A 70 -11.33 -6.55 3.29
N GLN A 71 -12.49 -5.87 3.24
CA GLN A 71 -13.70 -6.43 2.63
C GLN A 71 -13.50 -6.74 1.15
N ILE A 72 -12.92 -5.80 0.38
CA ILE A 72 -12.57 -6.01 -1.04
C ILE A 72 -11.62 -7.19 -1.18
N ALA A 73 -10.60 -7.31 -0.34
CA ALA A 73 -9.67 -8.43 -0.42
C ALA A 73 -10.35 -9.79 -0.18
N VAL A 74 -11.33 -9.86 0.73
CA VAL A 74 -12.12 -11.07 0.95
C VAL A 74 -13.07 -11.34 -0.22
N ALA A 75 -13.76 -10.31 -0.72
CA ALA A 75 -14.65 -10.42 -1.87
C ALA A 75 -13.91 -10.86 -3.14
N VAL A 76 -12.74 -10.30 -3.42
CA VAL A 76 -11.89 -10.70 -4.55
C VAL A 76 -11.41 -12.14 -4.42
N LYS A 77 -11.05 -12.61 -3.21
CA LYS A 77 -10.66 -14.00 -3.01
C LYS A 77 -11.81 -14.96 -3.30
N ARG A 78 -13.01 -14.68 -2.77
CA ARG A 78 -14.22 -15.46 -3.05
C ARG A 78 -14.59 -15.44 -4.53
N ALA A 79 -14.50 -14.28 -5.18
CA ALA A 79 -14.77 -14.16 -6.62
C ALA A 79 -13.80 -15.00 -7.46
N ARG A 80 -12.55 -15.17 -7.03
CA ARG A 80 -11.58 -16.03 -7.72
C ARG A 80 -11.86 -17.52 -7.53
N GLU A 81 -12.29 -17.92 -6.33
CA GLU A 81 -12.72 -19.31 -6.06
C GLU A 81 -13.91 -19.71 -6.95
N LEU A 82 -14.78 -18.75 -7.27
CA LEU A 82 -15.92 -18.92 -8.18
C LEU A 82 -15.59 -18.66 -9.67
N ALA A 83 -14.32 -18.52 -10.02
CA ALA A 83 -13.85 -18.22 -11.38
C ALA A 83 -14.42 -16.95 -12.04
N LEU A 84 -14.96 -16.01 -11.25
CA LEU A 84 -15.43 -14.70 -11.75
C LEU A 84 -14.28 -13.74 -12.07
N LEU A 85 -13.12 -13.93 -11.42
CA LEU A 85 -11.92 -13.14 -11.63
C LEU A 85 -10.70 -14.05 -11.79
N PRO A 86 -9.77 -13.73 -12.72
CA PRO A 86 -8.57 -14.53 -12.93
C PRO A 86 -7.53 -14.33 -11.83
N TYR A 87 -6.73 -15.37 -11.59
CA TYR A 87 -5.59 -15.33 -10.66
C TYR A 87 -4.35 -14.69 -11.28
N VAL A 88 -4.11 -14.96 -12.57
CA VAL A 88 -2.95 -14.50 -13.34
C VAL A 88 -3.44 -14.13 -14.72
N ASN A 89 -3.05 -12.94 -15.19
CA ASN A 89 -3.18 -12.55 -16.58
C ASN A 89 -1.78 -12.24 -17.10
N ASP A 90 -1.37 -12.93 -18.17
CA ASP A 90 -0.03 -12.86 -18.76
C ASP A 90 0.27 -11.54 -19.48
N SER A 91 -0.70 -10.63 -19.61
CA SER A 91 -0.55 -9.41 -20.42
C SER A 91 0.34 -8.32 -19.81
N GLY A 92 0.74 -8.41 -18.54
CA GLY A 92 1.47 -7.33 -17.88
C GLY A 92 2.98 -7.56 -17.73
N LYS A 93 3.76 -6.56 -18.15
CA LYS A 93 5.21 -6.46 -17.94
C LYS A 93 5.57 -6.47 -16.43
N ASP A 94 6.71 -7.05 -16.08
CA ASP A 94 7.12 -7.27 -14.69
C ASP A 94 7.63 -6.02 -13.97
N ASP A 95 6.84 -5.49 -13.02
CA ASP A 95 7.24 -4.41 -12.09
C ASP A 95 8.35 -4.83 -11.08
N ARG A 96 9.18 -5.84 -11.40
CA ARG A 96 10.24 -6.35 -10.53
C ARG A 96 11.52 -5.50 -10.52
N GLU A 97 11.64 -4.48 -11.38
CA GLU A 97 12.91 -3.76 -11.55
C GLU A 97 13.15 -2.52 -10.65
N THR A 98 12.17 -2.02 -9.90
CA THR A 98 12.34 -0.73 -9.19
C THR A 98 12.88 -0.83 -7.76
N THR A 99 13.11 -2.03 -7.24
CA THR A 99 13.83 -2.21 -5.96
C THR A 99 15.26 -2.68 -6.18
N GLY A 100 15.97 -2.04 -7.11
CA GLY A 100 17.43 -2.06 -7.13
C GLY A 100 17.95 -1.40 -5.87
N ARG A 101 18.29 -2.21 -4.87
CA ARG A 101 19.16 -1.80 -3.76
C ARG A 101 20.51 -1.40 -4.39
N GLY A 102 20.69 -0.12 -4.69
CA GLY A 102 22.00 0.44 -4.98
C GLY A 102 22.89 0.20 -3.77
N ARG A 103 23.85 -0.72 -3.93
CA ARG A 103 24.78 -1.14 -2.90
C ARG A 103 25.50 0.09 -2.33
N ARG A 104 25.49 0.20 -1.01
CA ARG A 104 26.48 0.97 -0.26
C ARG A 104 27.84 0.27 -0.44
N GLU A 105 28.55 0.56 -1.52
CA GLU A 105 29.94 0.14 -1.74
C GLU A 105 30.76 1.39 -2.07
N ASP A 106 30.93 2.30 -1.11
CA ASP A 106 31.99 3.34 -1.17
C ASP A 106 32.14 4.05 0.20
N ARG A 107 32.50 3.26 1.22
CA ARG A 107 33.01 3.77 2.50
C ARG A 107 34.35 3.08 2.75
N GLY A 108 35.38 3.57 2.08
CA GLY A 108 36.75 3.14 2.37
C GLY A 108 37.73 3.38 1.23
N ARG A 109 38.18 4.63 1.05
CA ARG A 109 39.60 5.01 1.04
C ARG A 109 39.73 6.54 1.12
#